data_AF-A0A3D5YTZ2-F1
#
_entry.id   AF-A0A3D5YTZ2-F1
#
_cell.length_a   1.000
_cell.length_b   1.000
_cell.length_c   1.000
_cell.angle_alpha   90.00
_cell.angle_beta   90.00
_cell.angle_gamma   90.00
#
_symmetry.space_group_name_H-M   'P 1'
#
loop_
_entity.id
_entity.type
_entity.pdbx_description
1 polymer ?
#
loop_
_entity_poly.entity_id
_entity_poly.type
_entity_poly.pdbx_seq_one_letter_code
_entity_poly.pdbx_strand_id
1 'polypeptide(L)'
;MGGGEAACYNMEGIGNDFIPKTMDINLVDEVVKVSDEEAFKYARLLAQKEGVLVGSSSGAALAAALKFIATLKTGGNIVTLFPDRGDRYFSKGLYE
;
A
#
# COMPACT_ATOMS: atom_id res chain seq x y z
N MET A 1 -1.68 -1.17 14.12
CA MET A 1 -2.94 -1.83 13.68
C MET A 1 -2.80 -3.32 13.40
N GLY A 2 -1.71 -3.79 12.79
CA GLY A 2 -1.55 -5.22 12.47
C GLY A 2 -1.17 -6.16 13.62
N GLY A 3 -1.13 -5.70 14.88
CA GLY A 3 -0.86 -6.55 16.06
C GLY A 3 0.48 -7.28 16.08
N GLY A 4 1.46 -6.86 15.27
CA GLY A 4 2.82 -7.41 15.26
C GLY A 4 3.81 -6.52 16.02
N GLU A 5 5.01 -7.04 16.27
CA GLU A 5 6.11 -6.26 16.83
C GLU A 5 6.52 -5.12 15.89
N ALA A 6 6.88 -3.98 16.48
CA ALA A 6 7.40 -2.84 15.74
C ALA A 6 8.74 -3.21 15.10
N ALA A 7 8.89 -2.92 13.82
CA ALA A 7 10.12 -3.15 13.07
C ALA A 7 10.35 -1.99 12.09
N CYS A 8 11.60 -1.85 11.64
CA CYS A 8 11.92 -0.92 10.57
C CYS A 8 11.40 -1.44 9.23
N TYR A 9 10.96 -0.51 8.38
CA TYR A 9 10.50 -0.78 7.02
C TYR A 9 10.95 0.38 6.11
N ASN A 10 11.10 0.10 4.82
CA ASN A 10 11.59 1.04 3.82
C ASN A 10 10.47 1.84 3.16
N MET A 11 9.24 1.33 3.20
CA MET A 11 8.07 2.05 2.71
C MET A 11 7.88 3.36 3.47
N GLU A 12 7.57 4.45 2.76
CA GLU A 12 7.42 5.76 3.38
C GLU A 12 5.95 6.18 3.46
N GLY A 13 5.59 6.90 4.53
CA GLY A 13 4.32 7.59 4.67
C GLY A 13 3.18 6.80 5.33
N ILE A 14 3.29 5.47 5.45
CA ILE A 14 2.30 4.64 6.15
C ILE A 14 2.96 3.70 7.17
N GLY A 15 2.23 3.39 8.23
CA GLY A 15 2.71 2.60 9.37
C GLY A 15 3.06 3.49 10.56
N ASN A 16 2.40 3.24 11.69
CA ASN A 16 2.74 3.86 12.98
C ASN A 16 2.67 2.79 14.06
N ASP A 17 3.44 2.99 15.12
CA ASP A 17 3.43 2.20 16.34
C ASP A 17 2.23 2.52 17.25
N PHE A 18 1.49 3.60 16.96
CA PHE A 18 0.23 3.96 17.62
C PHE A 18 -0.91 4.18 16.61
N ILE A 19 -2.14 4.27 17.12
CA ILE A 19 -3.33 4.65 16.34
C ILE A 19 -3.57 6.16 16.52
N PRO A 20 -3.50 6.99 15.47
CA PRO A 20 -3.75 8.43 15.57
C PRO A 20 -5.16 8.75 16.06
N LYS A 21 -5.33 9.83 16.84
CA LYS A 21 -6.66 10.28 17.30
C LYS A 21 -7.60 10.68 16.17
N THR A 22 -7.06 11.00 14.99
CA THR A 22 -7.81 11.33 13.79
C THR A 22 -8.36 10.10 13.05
N MET A 23 -7.97 8.89 13.47
CA MET A 23 -8.40 7.65 12.84
C MET A 23 -9.55 7.02 13.63
N ASP A 24 -10.71 6.86 12.98
CA ASP A 24 -11.81 6.06 13.52
C ASP A 24 -11.71 4.61 13.05
N ILE A 25 -11.31 3.72 13.95
CA ILE A 25 -11.10 2.29 13.64
C ILE A 25 -12.41 1.54 13.39
N ASN A 26 -13.56 2.08 13.82
CA ASN A 26 -14.86 1.42 13.63
C ASN A 26 -15.30 1.43 12.15
N LEU A 27 -14.65 2.25 11.31
CA LEU A 27 -14.88 2.30 9.86
C LEU A 27 -14.03 1.28 9.09
N VAL A 28 -13.19 0.50 9.77
CA VAL A 28 -12.26 -0.45 9.14
C VAL A 28 -12.74 -1.87 9.37
N ASP A 29 -13.21 -2.52 8.30
CA ASP A 29 -13.65 -3.92 8.35
C ASP A 29 -12.47 -4.91 8.34
N GLU A 30 -11.41 -4.61 7.58
CA GLU A 30 -10.27 -5.51 7.39
C GLU A 30 -8.95 -4.73 7.30
N VAL A 31 -7.87 -5.36 7.79
CA VAL A 31 -6.51 -4.82 7.69
C VAL A 31 -5.62 -5.85 7.00
N VAL A 32 -5.12 -5.50 5.81
CA VAL A 32 -4.20 -6.35 5.03
C VAL A 32 -2.76 -5.90 5.27
N LYS A 33 -1.88 -6.84 5.65
CA LYS A 33 -0.44 -6.60 5.76
C LYS A 33 0.26 -6.74 4.41
N VAL A 34 1.20 -5.84 4.15
CA VAL A 34 1.98 -5.78 2.92
C VAL A 34 3.45 -5.57 3.28
N SER A 35 4.35 -6.32 2.64
CA SER A 35 5.79 -6.12 2.80
C SER A 35 6.32 -5.00 1.90
N ASP A 36 7.52 -4.49 2.21
CA ASP A 36 8.22 -3.54 1.33
C ASP A 36 8.41 -4.11 -0.08
N GLU A 37 8.79 -5.38 -0.19
CA GLU A 37 9.00 -6.07 -1.47
C GLU A 37 7.73 -6.04 -2.32
N GLU A 38 6.58 -6.37 -1.73
CA GLU A 38 5.30 -6.33 -2.43
C GLU A 38 4.96 -4.91 -2.85
N ALA A 39 5.08 -3.94 -1.95
CA ALA A 39 4.79 -2.55 -2.24
C ALA A 39 5.62 -2.01 -3.41
N PHE A 40 6.93 -2.27 -3.41
CA PHE A 40 7.82 -1.77 -4.45
C PHE A 40 7.56 -2.49 -5.79
N LYS A 41 7.36 -3.81 -5.74
CA LYS A 41 6.98 -4.60 -6.92
C LYS A 41 5.72 -4.05 -7.58
N TYR A 42 4.67 -3.79 -6.80
CA TYR A 42 3.39 -3.33 -7.35
C TYR A 42 3.40 -1.86 -7.78
N ALA A 43 4.18 -0.99 -7.12
CA ALA A 43 4.41 0.38 -7.61
C ALA A 43 5.09 0.38 -8.99
N ARG A 44 6.13 -0.45 -9.17
CA ARG A 44 6.82 -0.63 -10.46
C ARG A 44 5.90 -1.23 -11.53
N LEU A 45 5.10 -2.22 -11.15
CA LEU A 45 4.15 -2.85 -12.06
C LEU A 45 3.12 -1.83 -12.56
N LEU A 46 2.60 -0.97 -11.67
CA LEU A 46 1.66 0.09 -12.03
C LEU A 46 2.28 1.04 -13.06
N ALA A 47 3.54 1.45 -12.87
CA ALA A 47 4.24 2.30 -13.83
C ALA A 47 4.47 1.58 -15.18
N GLN A 48 4.83 0.30 -15.17
CA GLN A 48 5.11 -0.47 -16.38
C GLN A 48 3.86 -0.84 -17.19
N LYS A 49 2.75 -1.12 -16.52
CA LYS A 49 1.52 -1.63 -17.17
C LYS A 49 0.50 -0.54 -17.44
N GLU A 50 0.36 0.42 -16.52
CA GLU A 50 -0.67 1.45 -16.58
C GLU A 50 -0.10 2.84 -16.87
N GLY A 51 1.24 3.00 -16.91
CA GLY A 51 1.89 4.30 -17.12
C GLY A 51 1.73 5.27 -15.96
N VAL A 52 1.34 4.78 -14.77
CA VAL A 52 1.09 5.61 -13.59
C VAL A 52 2.29 5.54 -12.65
N LEU A 53 3.02 6.64 -12.52
CA LEU A 53 4.15 6.76 -11.59
C LEU A 53 3.68 7.18 -10.20
N VAL A 54 3.77 6.27 -9.23
CA VAL A 54 3.26 6.44 -7.85
C VAL A 54 4.33 6.17 -6.79
N GLY A 55 4.08 6.60 -5.55
CA GLY A 55 4.91 6.24 -4.40
C GLY A 55 4.76 4.79 -3.94
N SER A 56 5.61 4.39 -2.99
CA SER A 56 5.62 3.02 -2.44
C SER A 56 4.33 2.66 -1.69
N SER A 57 3.73 3.61 -0.98
CA SER A 57 2.44 3.43 -0.30
C SER A 57 1.29 3.09 -1.26
N SER A 58 1.34 3.62 -2.50
CA SER A 58 0.38 3.28 -3.56
C SER A 58 0.55 1.85 -4.04
N GLY A 59 1.80 1.39 -4.18
CA GLY A 59 2.10 -0.01 -4.46
C GLY A 59 1.61 -0.93 -3.35
N ALA A 60 1.71 -0.52 -2.09
CA ALA A 60 1.14 -1.25 -0.97
C ALA A 60 -0.40 -1.32 -1.02
N ALA A 61 -1.05 -0.21 -1.35
CA ALA A 61 -2.50 -0.16 -1.53
C ALA A 61 -2.96 -1.09 -2.66
N LEU A 62 -2.25 -1.14 -3.79
CA LEU A 62 -2.54 -2.06 -4.89
C LEU A 62 -2.33 -3.52 -4.46
N ALA A 63 -1.22 -3.83 -3.78
CA ALA A 63 -0.94 -5.16 -3.26
C ALA A 63 -2.05 -5.65 -2.32
N ALA A 64 -2.48 -4.79 -1.40
CA ALA A 64 -3.57 -5.07 -0.47
C ALA A 64 -4.89 -5.31 -1.21
N ALA A 65 -5.22 -4.46 -2.19
CA ALA A 65 -6.43 -4.60 -2.99
C ALA A 65 -6.45 -5.94 -3.74
N LEU A 66 -5.35 -6.33 -4.40
CA LEU A 66 -5.26 -7.60 -5.13
C LEU A 66 -5.36 -8.82 -4.21
N LYS A 67 -4.77 -8.76 -3.02
CA LYS A 67 -4.93 -9.82 -1.99
C LYS A 67 -6.38 -9.93 -1.53
N PHE A 68 -7.02 -8.79 -1.25
CA PHE A 68 -8.42 -8.76 -0.83
C PHE A 68 -9.35 -9.27 -1.94
N ILE A 69 -9.13 -8.89 -3.21
CA ILE A 69 -9.89 -9.41 -4.35
C ILE A 69 -9.86 -10.93 -4.40
N ALA A 70 -8.71 -11.54 -4.11
CA ALA A 70 -8.56 -12.99 -4.12
C ALA A 70 -9.38 -13.72 -3.02
N THR A 71 -9.85 -13.00 -2.00
CA THR A 71 -10.71 -13.58 -0.94
C THR A 71 -12.21 -13.43 -1.25
N LEU A 72 -12.58 -12.58 -2.22
CA LEU A 72 -13.97 -12.31 -2.55
C LEU A 72 -14.61 -13.50 -3.30
N LYS A 73 -15.81 -13.88 -2.84
CA LYS A 73 -16.62 -14.94 -3.48
C LYS A 73 -17.45 -14.43 -4.67
N THR A 74 -17.70 -13.13 -4.69
CA THR A 74 -18.53 -12.46 -5.69
C THR A 74 -17.76 -11.27 -6.25
N GLY A 75 -17.94 -10.99 -7.54
CA GLY A 75 -17.34 -9.82 -8.17
C GLY A 75 -17.93 -8.51 -7.64
N GLY A 76 -17.22 -7.41 -7.88
CA GLY A 76 -17.63 -6.06 -7.50
C GLY A 76 -16.62 -5.01 -7.99
N ASN A 77 -16.92 -3.75 -7.72
CA ASN A 77 -16.02 -2.64 -8.02
C ASN A 77 -15.22 -2.29 -6.77
N ILE A 78 -13.90 -2.17 -6.92
CA ILE A 78 -12.99 -1.73 -5.85
C ILE A 78 -12.31 -0.45 -6.28
N VAL A 79 -12.29 0.51 -5.37
CA VAL A 79 -11.57 1.78 -5.55
C VAL A 79 -10.34 1.74 -4.64
N THR A 80 -9.18 2.04 -5.22
CA THR A 80 -7.90 2.09 -4.50
C THR A 80 -7.32 3.49 -4.62
N LEU A 81 -6.83 4.03 -3.50
CA LEU A 81 -6.21 5.36 -3.45
C LEU A 81 -4.69 5.24 -3.61
N PHE A 82 -4.14 6.06 -4.50
CA PHE A 82 -2.70 6.22 -4.70
C PHE A 82 -2.29 7.60 -4.18
N PRO A 83 -1.70 7.70 -2.96
CA PRO A 83 -1.62 8.97 -2.25
C PRO A 83 -0.72 10.02 -2.90
N ASP A 84 0.31 9.60 -3.63
CA ASP A 84 1.30 10.51 -4.19
C ASP A 84 2.03 9.97 -5.44
N ARG A 85 2.88 10.84 -5.99
CA ARG A 85 3.59 10.61 -7.26
C ARG A 85 4.97 9.97 -7.06
N GLY A 86 5.35 9.13 -8.01
CA GLY A 86 6.60 8.36 -7.97
C GLY A 86 7.90 9.16 -8.15
N ASP A 87 7.84 10.35 -8.75
CA ASP A 87 9.02 11.21 -9.03
C ASP A 87 9.81 11.58 -7.76
N ARG A 88 9.14 11.57 -6.61
CA ARG A 88 9.72 11.89 -5.30
C ARG A 88 10.67 10.81 -4.78
N TYR A 89 10.61 9.59 -5.32
CA TYR A 89 11.30 8.41 -4.80
C TYR A 89 12.43 7.90 -5.70
N PHE A 90 12.85 8.66 -6.72
CA PHE A 90 13.97 8.27 -7.57
C PHE A 90 15.29 8.15 -6.81
N SER A 91 15.54 9.05 -5.85
CA SER A 91 16.73 8.98 -4.98
C SER A 91 16.68 7.83 -3.97
N LYS A 92 15.56 7.11 -3.88
CA LYS A 92 15.32 6.00 -2.95
C LYS A 92 15.37 4.63 -3.65
N GLY A 93 15.67 4.59 -4.95
CA GLY A 93 15.73 3.34 -5.71
C GLY A 93 14.36 2.66 -5.92
N LEU A 94 13.24 3.38 -5.76
CA LEU A 94 11.91 2.78 -5.90
C LEU A 94 11.69 2.13 -7.28
N TYR A 95 12.35 2.65 -8.32
CA TYR A 95 12.20 2.20 -9.71
C TYR A 95 13.43 1.48 -10.27
N GLU A 96 14.37 1.07 -9.40
CA GLU A 96 15.59 0.33 -9.78
C GLU A 96 15.39 -1.19 -9.79
#